data_AF-A0A9D8GFN1-F1
#
_entry.id   AF-A0A9D8GFN1-F1
#
_cell.length_a   1.000
_cell.length_b   1.000
_cell.length_c   1.000
_cell.angle_alpha   90.00
_cell.angle_beta   90.00
_cell.angle_gamma   90.00
#
_symmetry.space_group_name_H-M   'P 1'
#
loop_
_entity.id
_entity.type
_entity.pdbx_description
1 polymer ?
#
loop_
_entity_poly.entity_id
_entity_poly.type
_entity_poly.pdbx_seq_one_letter_code
_entity_poly.pdbx_strand_id
1 'polypeptide(L)'
;MPSRPQVVIIAGPNGAGKTSAAADLLRDTIGIEAFVNADTIAQGLAGFEPASAAQEAGRVMLRRLAELAGAGRGTVVVDASKWRQIRAEIEARA
;
A
#
# COMPACT_ATOMS: atom_id res chain seq x y z
N MET A 1 -9.70 8.98 -18.74
CA MET A 1 -8.85 9.03 -17.53
C MET A 1 -9.73 9.41 -16.35
N PRO A 2 -9.62 8.74 -15.19
CA PRO A 2 -10.44 9.08 -14.04
C PRO A 2 -10.19 10.54 -13.62
N SER A 3 -11.26 11.31 -13.43
CA SER A 3 -11.22 12.75 -13.16
C SER A 3 -10.84 13.11 -11.71
N ARG A 4 -10.52 12.10 -10.89
CA ARG A 4 -10.13 12.22 -9.47
C ARG A 4 -9.11 11.15 -9.10
N PRO A 5 -8.17 11.42 -8.18
CA PRO A 5 -7.28 10.39 -7.65
C PRO A 5 -8.08 9.26 -7.02
N GLN A 6 -7.71 8.01 -7.33
CA GLN A 6 -8.36 6.81 -6.84
C GLN A 6 -7.38 6.00 -6.00
N VAL A 7 -7.84 5.47 -4.87
CA VAL A 7 -7.12 4.49 -4.08
C VAL A 7 -7.81 3.15 -4.23
N VAL A 8 -7.11 2.16 -4.80
CA VAL A 8 -7.60 0.79 -4.93
C VAL A 8 -6.94 -0.07 -3.85
N ILE A 9 -7.74 -0.71 -3.00
CA ILE A 9 -7.24 -1.59 -1.93
C ILE A 9 -7.50 -3.03 -2.33
N ILE A 10 -6.43 -3.85 -2.37
CA ILE A 10 -6.55 -5.29 -2.56
C ILE A 10 -6.38 -5.97 -1.20
N ALA A 11 -7.48 -6.55 -0.71
CA ALA A 11 -7.59 -7.17 0.61
C ALA A 11 -7.79 -8.70 0.51
N GLY A 12 -7.43 -9.43 1.57
CA GLY A 12 -7.50 -10.89 1.63
C GLY A 12 -6.45 -11.49 2.58
N PRO A 13 -6.58 -12.77 2.97
CA PRO A 13 -5.67 -13.41 3.92
C PRO A 13 -4.22 -13.52 3.40
N ASN A 14 -3.27 -13.77 4.30
CA ASN A 14 -1.88 -14.03 3.93
C ASN A 14 -1.81 -15.27 3.03
N GLY A 15 -1.02 -15.20 1.95
CA GLY A 15 -0.94 -16.28 0.96
C GLY A 15 -2.05 -16.32 -0.09
N ALA A 16 -3.07 -15.44 -0.03
CA ALA A 16 -4.16 -15.40 -1.02
C ALA A 16 -3.76 -14.92 -2.43
N GLY A 17 -2.47 -14.70 -2.71
CA GLY A 17 -1.99 -14.25 -4.02
C GLY A 17 -2.24 -12.78 -4.35
N LYS A 18 -2.60 -11.93 -3.38
CA LYS A 18 -2.90 -10.50 -3.58
C LYS A 18 -1.83 -9.75 -4.37
N THR A 19 -0.56 -9.89 -3.98
CA THR A 19 0.57 -9.20 -4.62
C THR A 19 0.82 -9.70 -6.04
N SER A 20 0.74 -11.02 -6.25
CA SER A 20 0.91 -11.63 -7.58
C SER A 20 -0.22 -11.20 -8.52
N ALA A 21 -1.47 -11.35 -8.10
CA ALA A 21 -2.63 -10.94 -8.89
C ALA A 21 -2.64 -9.42 -9.14
N ALA A 22 -2.24 -8.61 -8.15
CA ALA A 22 -2.17 -7.17 -8.29
C ALA A 22 -1.18 -6.72 -9.37
N ALA A 23 0.02 -7.31 -9.40
CA ALA A 23 1.06 -6.90 -10.34
C ALA A 23 0.64 -7.14 -11.79
N ASP A 24 -0.03 -8.26 -12.05
CA ASP A 24 -0.49 -8.65 -13.39
C ASP A 24 -1.79 -7.92 -13.77
N LEU A 25 -2.74 -7.82 -12.83
CA LEU A 25 -4.08 -7.30 -13.13
C LEU A 25 -4.11 -5.76 -13.21
N LEU A 26 -3.28 -5.06 -12.42
CA LEU A 26 -3.39 -3.60 -12.29
C LEU A 26 -2.58 -2.82 -13.31
N ARG A 27 -1.46 -3.39 -13.76
CA ARG A 27 -0.58 -2.74 -14.73
C ARG A 27 -1.26 -2.67 -16.10
N ASP A 28 -1.92 -3.76 -16.50
CA ASP A 28 -2.48 -3.89 -17.85
C ASP A 28 -3.97 -3.50 -17.93
N THR A 29 -4.72 -3.61 -16.84
CA THR A 29 -6.19 -3.39 -16.88
C THR A 29 -6.62 -1.99 -16.44
N ILE A 30 -5.89 -1.33 -15.52
CA ILE A 30 -6.39 -0.14 -14.82
C ILE A 30 -5.49 1.10 -15.01
N GLY A 31 -4.35 0.96 -15.69
CA GLY A 31 -3.45 2.10 -15.99
C GLY A 31 -2.93 2.80 -14.73
N ILE A 32 -2.74 2.06 -13.64
CA ILE A 32 -2.26 2.58 -12.37
C ILE A 32 -0.77 2.92 -12.49
N GLU A 33 -0.40 4.14 -12.10
CA GLU A 33 0.97 4.64 -12.20
C GLU A 33 1.83 4.30 -10.98
N ALA A 34 1.21 3.97 -9.84
CA ALA A 34 1.90 3.73 -8.58
C ALA A 34 1.30 2.56 -7.78
N PHE A 35 2.18 1.65 -7.39
CA PHE A 35 1.91 0.50 -6.52
C PHE A 35 2.64 0.69 -5.19
N VAL A 36 1.91 0.66 -4.07
CA VAL A 36 2.49 0.84 -2.73
C VAL A 36 2.14 -0.34 -1.84
N ASN A 37 3.16 -0.99 -1.27
CA ASN A 37 3.03 -2.19 -0.43
C ASN A 37 3.91 -2.07 0.83
N ALA A 38 3.29 -2.20 2.01
CA ALA A 38 3.97 -2.11 3.31
C ALA A 38 4.99 -3.24 3.54
N ASP A 39 4.76 -4.44 3.02
CA ASP A 39 5.71 -5.55 3.15
C ASP A 39 6.97 -5.32 2.30
N THR A 40 6.82 -4.83 1.07
CA THR A 40 7.96 -4.46 0.22
C THR A 40 8.78 -3.33 0.86
N ILE A 41 8.11 -2.36 1.48
CA ILE A 41 8.80 -1.28 2.20
C ILE A 41 9.53 -1.84 3.43
N ALA A 42 8.88 -2.67 4.24
CA ALA A 42 9.49 -3.27 5.42
C ALA A 42 10.72 -4.13 5.07
N GLN A 43 10.62 -4.89 3.97
CA GLN A 43 11.73 -5.66 3.41
C GLN A 43 12.90 -4.76 3.00
N GLY A 44 12.63 -3.61 2.39
CA GLY A 44 13.67 -2.64 2.04
C GLY A 44 14.31 -1.96 3.26
N LEU A 45 13.54 -1.75 4.34
CA LEU A 45 14.02 -1.11 5.56
C LEU A 45 14.87 -2.04 6.45
N ALA A 46 14.46 -3.29 6.62
CA ALA A 46 15.07 -4.19 7.61
C ALA A 46 15.63 -5.49 7.05
N GLY A 47 15.61 -5.69 5.72
CA GLY A 47 16.29 -6.79 5.02
C GLY A 47 15.99 -8.17 5.59
N PHE A 48 16.77 -8.62 6.56
CA PHE A 48 16.63 -9.92 7.21
C PHE A 48 15.50 -9.98 8.25
N GLU A 49 15.04 -8.86 8.80
CA GLU A 49 13.96 -8.85 9.81
C GLU A 49 12.85 -7.82 9.49
N PRO A 50 12.07 -8.02 8.40
CA PRO A 50 11.03 -7.08 7.99
C PRO A 50 9.95 -6.84 9.04
N ALA A 51 9.67 -7.82 9.91
CA ALA A 51 8.64 -7.66 10.93
C ALA A 51 9.01 -6.56 11.94
N SER A 52 10.30 -6.35 12.22
CA SER A 52 10.78 -5.25 13.07
C SER A 52 10.50 -3.86 12.50
N ALA A 53 10.39 -3.73 11.17
CA ALA A 53 10.11 -2.48 10.47
C ALA A 53 8.64 -2.32 10.06
N ALA A 54 7.74 -3.21 10.49
CA ALA A 54 6.34 -3.20 10.06
C ALA A 54 5.64 -1.86 10.32
N GLN A 55 5.91 -1.24 11.47
CA GLN A 55 5.29 0.02 11.85
C GLN A 55 5.83 1.19 11.03
N GLU A 56 7.16 1.28 10.89
CA GLU A 56 7.80 2.31 10.07
C GLU A 56 7.40 2.20 8.60
N ALA A 57 7.30 0.98 8.07
CA ALA A 57 6.83 0.73 6.72
C ALA A 57 5.38 1.20 6.51
N GLY A 58 4.51 1.04 7.51
CA GLY A 58 3.16 1.59 7.52
C GLY A 58 3.16 3.12 7.41
N ARG A 59 4.02 3.82 8.16
CA ARG A 59 4.16 5.29 8.09
C ARG A 59 4.66 5.76 6.73
N VAL A 60 5.70 5.10 6.19
CA VAL A 60 6.24 5.40 4.87
C VAL A 60 5.18 5.18 3.78
N MET A 61 4.41 4.11 3.87
CA MET A 61 3.29 3.85 2.96
C MET A 61 2.25 4.98 3.03
N LEU A 62 1.78 5.36 4.22
CA LEU A 62 0.81 6.45 4.38
C LEU A 62 1.31 7.77 3.81
N ARG A 63 2.58 8.14 4.07
CA ARG A 63 3.20 9.34 3.50
C ARG A 63 3.19 9.30 1.98
N ARG A 64 3.57 8.14 1.40
CA ARG A 64 3.59 7.97 -0.06
C ARG A 64 2.20 8.09 -0.68
N LEU A 65 1.17 7.57 -0.01
CA LEU A 65 -0.22 7.72 -0.46
C LEU A 65 -0.66 9.19 -0.45
N ALA A 66 -0.31 9.95 0.59
CA ALA A 66 -0.61 11.38 0.67
C ALA A 66 0.09 12.18 -0.46
N GLU A 67 1.36 11.89 -0.74
CA GLU A 67 2.11 12.49 -1.85
C GLU A 67 1.45 12.24 -3.21
N LEU A 68 1.07 10.97 -3.47
CA LEU A 68 0.46 10.57 -4.74
C LEU A 68 -0.94 11.17 -4.91
N ALA A 69 -1.72 11.22 -3.83
CA ALA A 69 -3.03 11.87 -3.82
C ALA A 69 -2.90 13.38 -4.10
N GLY A 70 -1.94 14.07 -3.48
CA GLY A 70 -1.66 15.49 -3.75
C GLY A 70 -1.21 15.76 -5.19
N ALA A 71 -0.54 14.80 -5.83
CA ALA A 71 -0.12 14.88 -7.23
C ALA A 71 -1.23 14.49 -8.24
N GLY A 72 -2.43 14.11 -7.77
CA GLY A 72 -3.55 13.72 -8.65
C GLY A 72 -3.40 12.35 -9.31
N ARG A 73 -2.54 11.47 -8.81
CA ARG A 73 -2.27 10.15 -9.42
C ARG A 73 -3.18 9.05 -8.85
N GLY A 74 -3.66 8.17 -9.73
CA GLY A 74 -4.32 6.93 -9.33
C GLY A 74 -3.32 5.98 -8.66
N THR A 75 -3.69 5.42 -7.51
CA THR A 75 -2.79 4.62 -6.66
C THR A 75 -3.43 3.30 -6.22
N VAL A 76 -2.65 2.23 -6.20
CA VAL A 76 -3.05 0.95 -5.59
C VAL A 76 -2.28 0.72 -4.29
N VAL A 77 -3.02 0.30 -3.26
CA VAL A 77 -2.50 -0.28 -2.03
C VAL A 77 -2.77 -1.78 -2.01
N VAL A 78 -1.73 -2.58 -1.81
CA VAL A 78 -1.85 -4.04 -1.65
C VAL A 78 -1.28 -4.44 -0.33
N ASP A 79 -2.07 -4.23 0.73
CA ASP A 79 -2.00 -5.00 1.96
C ASP A 79 -3.13 -4.57 2.92
N ALA A 80 -4.06 -5.48 3.22
CA ALA A 80 -5.05 -5.30 4.29
C ALA A 80 -4.66 -6.01 5.60
N SER A 81 -3.62 -6.87 5.59
CA SER A 81 -3.18 -7.63 6.76
C SER A 81 -2.64 -6.71 7.86
N LYS A 82 -1.96 -5.63 7.47
CA LYS A 82 -1.49 -4.56 8.37
C LYS A 82 -2.47 -3.40 8.53
N TRP A 83 -3.63 -3.41 7.88
CA TRP A 83 -4.63 -2.33 7.95
C TRP A 83 -5.05 -2.00 9.38
N ARG A 84 -5.19 -3.01 10.25
CA ARG A 84 -5.52 -2.80 11.67
C ARG A 84 -4.47 -1.93 12.39
N GLN A 85 -3.20 -2.12 12.06
CA GLN A 85 -2.09 -1.41 12.68
C GLN A 85 -1.99 0.02 12.15
N ILE A 86 -2.18 0.19 10.85
CA ILE A 86 -2.24 1.49 10.17
C ILE A 86 -3.44 2.32 10.67
N ARG A 87 -4.61 1.69 10.80
CA ARG A 87 -5.83 2.31 11.32
C ARG A 87 -5.64 2.86 12.73
N ALA A 88 -5.01 2.08 13.61
CA ALA A 88 -4.72 2.52 14.97
C ALA A 88 -3.84 3.79 15.01
N GLU A 89 -2.91 3.95 14.06
CA GLU A 89 -2.09 5.16 13.98
C GLU A 89 -2.82 6.38 13.41
N ILE A 90 -3.73 6.17 12.45
CA ILE A 90 -4.57 7.24 11.91
C ILE A 90 -5.54 7.74 12.99
N GLU A 91 -6.19 6.82 13.70
CA GLU A 91 -7.14 7.14 14.77
C GLU A 91 -6.45 7.82 15.96
N ALA A 92 -5.21 7.46 16.29
CA ALA A 92 -4.43 8.12 17.34
C ALA A 92 -4.01 9.58 17.01
N ARG A 93 -4.21 10.03 15.77
CA ARG A 93 -3.90 11.39 15.29
C ARG A 93 -5.14 12.25 15.02
N ALA A 94 -6.34 11.68 15.16
CA ALA A 94 -7.63 12.36 15.03
C ALA A 94 -8.15 12.79 16.41
#